data_AF-A0A6A9QEN8-F1
#
_entry.id   AF-A0A6A9QEN8-F1
#
_cell.length_a   1.000
_cell.length_b   1.000
_cell.length_c   1.000
_cell.angle_alpha   90.00
_cell.angle_beta   90.00
_cell.angle_gamma   90.00
#
_symmetry.space_group_name_H-M   'P 1'
#
loop_
_entity.id
_entity.type
_entity.pdbx_description
1 polymer ?
#
loop_
_entity_poly.entity_id
_entity_poly.type
_entity_poly.pdbx_seq_one_letter_code
_entity_poly.pdbx_strand_id
1 'polypeptide(L)'
;MTDDSIKKAAELLRQGATMLSEACPVCGSPLFRLKTGDVICPVHGKVYIVKSDEEEKKVKKDIMLSSVEDFLVEGLYSTAKKIKEDPYDSETLVQIIRYLDAIERIRKLVPQHNS
;
A
#
# COMPACT_ATOMS: atom_id res chain seq x y z
N MET A 1 -33.78 -6.74 6.83
CA MET A 1 -33.04 -7.19 8.03
C MET A 1 -33.96 -8.11 8.80
N THR A 2 -33.56 -9.34 9.07
CA THR A 2 -34.36 -10.32 9.82
C THR A 2 -34.11 -10.16 11.33
N ASP A 3 -35.11 -10.43 12.15
CA ASP A 3 -35.07 -10.31 13.63
C ASP A 3 -33.83 -10.98 14.26
N ASP A 4 -33.39 -12.10 13.68
CA ASP A 4 -32.23 -12.88 14.14
C ASP A 4 -30.89 -12.14 13.99
N SER A 5 -30.76 -11.30 12.95
CA SER A 5 -29.55 -10.51 12.71
C SER A 5 -29.41 -9.32 13.68
N ILE A 6 -30.53 -8.80 14.18
CA ILE A 6 -30.56 -7.76 15.22
C ILE A 6 -30.13 -8.34 16.57
N LYS A 7 -30.61 -9.56 16.91
CA LYS A 7 -30.20 -10.26 18.14
C LYS A 7 -28.70 -10.55 18.15
N LYS A 8 -28.15 -11.06 17.05
CA LYS A 8 -26.70 -11.31 16.90
C LYS A 8 -25.88 -10.01 17.01
N ALA A 9 -26.34 -8.92 16.41
CA ALA A 9 -25.68 -7.62 16.55
C ALA A 9 -25.65 -7.13 18.02
N ALA A 10 -26.76 -7.29 18.75
CA ALA A 10 -26.82 -6.96 20.17
C ALA A 10 -25.91 -7.86 21.03
N GLU A 11 -25.82 -9.15 20.70
CA GLU A 11 -24.91 -10.12 21.33
C GLU A 11 -23.44 -9.68 21.19
N LEU A 12 -23.04 -9.29 19.97
CA LEU A 12 -21.68 -8.84 19.67
C LEU A 12 -21.30 -7.60 20.47
N LEU A 13 -22.21 -6.62 20.59
CA LEU A 13 -22.00 -5.44 21.43
C LEU A 13 -21.86 -5.81 22.91
N ARG A 14 -22.67 -6.73 23.42
CA ARG A 14 -22.56 -7.22 24.82
C ARG A 14 -21.23 -7.92 25.09
N GLN A 15 -20.70 -8.65 24.11
CA GLN A 15 -19.37 -9.29 24.19
C GLN A 15 -18.21 -8.28 24.10
N GLY A 16 -18.52 -7.00 23.88
CA GLY A 16 -17.57 -5.91 23.78
C GLY A 16 -16.93 -5.78 22.40
N ALA A 17 -17.62 -6.23 21.35
CA ALA A 17 -17.26 -5.90 19.97
C ALA A 17 -17.61 -4.44 19.67
N THR A 18 -16.81 -3.80 18.82
CA THR A 18 -17.04 -2.41 18.39
C THR A 18 -17.68 -2.40 17.00
N MET A 19 -18.83 -1.73 16.86
CA MET A 19 -19.43 -1.50 15.54
C MET A 19 -18.52 -0.60 14.70
N LEU A 20 -18.26 -0.99 13.45
CA LEU A 20 -17.44 -0.26 12.49
C LEU A 20 -18.35 0.61 11.62
N SER A 21 -17.78 1.68 11.02
CA SER A 21 -18.45 2.50 10.01
C SER A 21 -18.63 1.79 8.67
N GLU A 22 -17.96 0.65 8.48
CA GLU A 22 -18.00 -0.18 7.28
C GLU A 22 -19.23 -1.11 7.30
N ALA A 23 -19.88 -1.27 6.17
CA ALA A 23 -20.98 -2.21 5.97
C ALA A 23 -20.51 -3.45 5.21
N CYS A 24 -21.15 -4.59 5.46
CA CYS A 24 -20.87 -5.84 4.74
C CYS A 24 -21.16 -5.65 3.25
N PRO A 25 -20.22 -5.95 2.33
CA PRO A 25 -20.44 -5.77 0.89
C PRO A 25 -21.50 -6.73 0.33
N VAL A 26 -21.85 -7.80 1.07
CA VAL A 26 -22.81 -8.81 0.63
C VAL A 26 -24.26 -8.47 1.03
N CYS A 27 -24.49 -7.92 2.23
CA CYS A 27 -25.85 -7.62 2.72
C CYS A 27 -26.07 -6.20 3.24
N GLY A 28 -25.06 -5.33 3.22
CA GLY A 28 -25.14 -3.96 3.72
C GLY A 28 -25.31 -3.83 5.24
N SER A 29 -25.19 -4.93 6.01
CA SER A 29 -25.28 -4.88 7.48
C SER A 29 -24.00 -4.30 8.10
N PRO A 30 -24.07 -3.51 9.19
CA PRO A 30 -22.90 -2.98 9.87
C PRO A 30 -21.92 -4.09 10.29
N LEU A 31 -20.63 -3.86 10.13
CA LEU A 31 -19.57 -4.77 10.55
C LEU A 31 -19.16 -4.49 12.00
N PHE A 32 -18.65 -5.52 12.68
CA PHE A 32 -18.24 -5.43 14.08
C PHE A 32 -16.82 -5.98 14.25
N ARG A 33 -15.99 -5.31 15.05
CA ARG A 33 -14.64 -5.78 15.41
C ARG A 33 -14.67 -6.43 16.79
N LEU A 34 -14.31 -7.70 16.87
CA LEU A 34 -14.14 -8.43 18.13
C LEU A 34 -12.87 -7.95 18.86
N LYS A 35 -12.77 -8.24 20.16
CA LYS A 35 -11.56 -7.96 20.95
C LYS A 35 -10.31 -8.67 20.44
N THR A 36 -10.49 -9.80 19.73
CA THR A 36 -9.40 -10.55 19.08
C THR A 36 -8.84 -9.84 17.84
N GLY A 37 -9.49 -8.77 17.36
CA GLY A 37 -9.14 -8.08 16.12
C GLY A 37 -9.92 -8.55 14.90
N ASP A 38 -10.62 -9.68 15.00
CA ASP A 38 -11.44 -10.22 13.91
C ASP A 38 -12.64 -9.33 13.60
N VAL A 39 -12.92 -9.13 12.31
CA VAL A 39 -14.12 -8.42 11.86
C VAL A 39 -15.21 -9.41 11.45
N ILE A 40 -16.44 -9.15 11.86
CA ILE A 40 -17.58 -10.04 11.68
C ILE A 40 -18.82 -9.29 11.20
N CYS A 41 -19.55 -9.92 10.29
CA CYS A 41 -20.91 -9.56 9.90
C CYS A 41 -21.90 -10.38 10.72
N PRO A 42 -22.93 -9.78 11.35
CA PRO A 42 -23.92 -10.52 12.14
C PRO A 42 -24.77 -11.49 11.30
N VAL A 43 -24.78 -11.32 9.97
CA VAL A 43 -25.53 -12.15 9.02
C VAL A 43 -24.66 -13.28 8.45
N HIS A 44 -23.44 -12.98 8.02
CA HIS A 44 -22.60 -13.90 7.24
C HIS A 44 -21.38 -14.45 8.00
N GLY A 45 -21.07 -13.96 9.20
CA GLY A 45 -19.90 -14.38 9.96
C GLY A 45 -18.64 -13.58 9.61
N LYS A 46 -17.46 -14.20 9.77
CA LYS A 46 -16.16 -13.51 9.71
C LYS A 46 -15.95 -12.86 8.34
N VAL A 47 -15.62 -11.57 8.34
CA VAL A 47 -15.36 -10.76 7.14
C VAL A 47 -13.92 -10.29 7.20
N TYR A 48 -13.15 -10.62 6.18
CA TYR A 48 -11.82 -10.05 6.00
C TYR A 48 -12.00 -8.68 5.34
N ILE A 49 -12.01 -7.62 6.16
CA ILE A 49 -11.90 -6.27 5.62
C ILE A 49 -10.43 -6.04 5.30
N VAL A 50 -10.13 -5.92 4.02
CA VAL A 50 -8.87 -5.31 3.56
C VAL A 50 -9.00 -3.81 3.84
N LYS A 51 -8.65 -3.38 5.06
CA LYS A 51 -8.40 -1.96 5.38
C LYS A 51 -7.08 -1.62 4.69
N SER A 52 -6.81 -0.47 4.08
CA SER A 52 -7.40 0.87 4.17
C SER A 52 -6.93 1.69 2.94
N ASP A 53 -7.65 2.75 2.54
CA ASP A 53 -7.22 3.68 1.47
C ASP A 53 -5.78 4.19 1.64
N GLU A 54 -5.25 4.21 2.87
CA GLU A 54 -3.86 4.58 3.16
C GLU A 54 -2.85 3.49 2.84
N GLU A 55 -3.14 2.22 3.11
CA GLU A 55 -2.29 1.10 2.70
C GLU A 55 -2.34 0.91 1.19
N GLU A 56 -3.50 1.07 0.57
CA GLU A 56 -3.61 1.04 -0.89
C GLU A 56 -2.86 2.22 -1.53
N LYS A 57 -2.93 3.44 -0.95
CA LYS A 57 -2.14 4.59 -1.41
C LYS A 57 -0.64 4.40 -1.19
N LYS A 58 -0.22 3.80 -0.08
CA LYS A 58 1.20 3.48 0.16
C LYS A 58 1.71 2.45 -0.84
N VAL A 59 1.00 1.33 -1.01
CA VAL A 59 1.35 0.30 -2.00
C VAL A 59 1.35 0.88 -3.42
N LYS A 60 0.35 1.69 -3.80
CA LYS A 60 0.32 2.38 -5.10
C LYS A 60 1.48 3.35 -5.26
N LYS A 61 1.81 4.13 -4.23
CA LYS A 61 2.95 5.06 -4.23
C LYS A 61 4.26 4.30 -4.36
N ASP A 62 4.42 3.19 -3.66
CA ASP A 62 5.65 2.38 -3.69
C ASP A 62 5.82 1.71 -5.07
N ILE A 63 4.74 1.18 -5.66
CA ILE A 63 4.75 0.65 -7.04
C ILE A 63 5.11 1.75 -8.05
N MET A 64 4.50 2.94 -7.93
CA MET A 64 4.82 4.07 -8.82
C MET A 64 6.27 4.51 -8.67
N LEU A 65 6.78 4.64 -7.43
CA LEU A 65 8.16 5.03 -7.16
C LEU A 65 9.16 3.98 -7.68
N SER A 66 8.85 2.69 -7.53
CA SER A 66 9.65 1.61 -8.10
C SER A 66 9.70 1.69 -9.64
N SER A 67 8.56 1.97 -10.28
CA SER A 67 8.53 2.13 -11.73
C SER A 67 9.37 3.33 -12.20
N VAL A 68 9.34 4.44 -11.45
CA VAL A 68 10.20 5.60 -11.72
C VAL A 68 11.67 5.26 -11.51
N GLU A 69 12.03 4.48 -10.50
CA GLU A 69 13.39 3.99 -10.31
C GLU A 69 13.87 3.20 -11.53
N ASP A 70 13.06 2.28 -12.05
CA ASP A 70 13.40 1.47 -13.23
C ASP A 70 13.70 2.36 -14.45
N PHE A 71 12.86 3.36 -14.74
CA PHE A 71 13.11 4.31 -15.82
C PHE A 71 14.38 5.14 -15.62
N LEU A 72 14.69 5.53 -14.38
CA LEU A 72 15.92 6.27 -14.06
C LEU A 72 17.16 5.38 -14.22
N VAL A 73 17.07 4.10 -13.88
CA VAL A 73 18.14 3.11 -14.09
C VAL A 73 18.40 2.90 -15.58
N GLU A 74 17.35 2.78 -16.39
CA GLU A 74 17.47 2.70 -17.85
C GLU A 74 18.11 3.97 -18.43
N GLY A 75 17.66 5.15 -17.97
CA GLY A 75 18.22 6.44 -18.37
C GLY A 75 19.69 6.59 -17.99
N LEU A 76 20.05 6.19 -16.77
CA LEU A 76 21.43 6.12 -16.27
C LEU A 76 22.28 5.22 -17.16
N TYR A 77 21.81 4.03 -17.49
CA TYR A 77 22.53 3.09 -18.35
C TYR A 77 22.75 3.67 -19.76
N SER A 78 21.74 4.32 -20.34
CA SER A 78 21.87 4.98 -21.64
C SER A 78 22.90 6.13 -21.60
N THR A 79 22.93 6.89 -20.51
CA THR A 79 23.84 8.02 -20.32
C THR A 79 25.26 7.53 -20.10
N ALA A 80 25.43 6.49 -19.28
CA ALA A 80 26.72 5.86 -19.01
C ALA A 80 27.35 5.23 -20.26
N LYS A 81 26.58 4.84 -21.27
CA LYS A 81 27.15 4.40 -22.56
C LYS A 81 27.96 5.49 -23.26
N LYS A 82 27.58 6.77 -23.12
CA LYS A 82 28.26 7.90 -23.75
C LYS A 82 29.68 8.12 -23.19
N ILE A 83 29.88 7.78 -21.91
CA ILE A 83 31.21 7.82 -21.26
C ILE A 83 32.21 6.85 -21.90
N LYS A 84 31.76 5.80 -22.61
CA LYS A 84 32.68 4.92 -23.33
C LYS A 84 33.42 5.63 -24.47
N GLU A 85 32.81 6.66 -25.05
CA GLU A 85 33.35 7.40 -26.19
C GLU A 85 34.19 8.59 -25.71
N ASP A 86 33.73 9.30 -24.68
CA ASP A 86 34.50 10.35 -24.01
C ASP A 86 34.43 10.19 -22.47
N PRO A 87 35.45 9.56 -21.86
CA PRO A 87 35.50 9.31 -20.43
C PRO A 87 35.56 10.57 -19.55
N TYR A 88 35.90 11.72 -20.13
CA TYR A 88 36.11 12.97 -19.40
C TYR A 88 35.04 14.02 -19.70
N ASP A 89 33.97 13.65 -20.40
CA ASP A 89 32.83 14.52 -20.63
C ASP A 89 32.16 14.90 -19.29
N SER A 90 32.49 16.11 -18.84
CA SER A 90 32.00 16.67 -17.58
C SER A 90 30.48 16.81 -17.55
N GLU A 91 29.82 17.04 -18.69
CA GLU A 91 28.37 17.20 -18.76
C GLU A 91 27.67 15.86 -18.54
N THR A 92 28.16 14.81 -19.23
CA THR A 92 27.67 13.45 -19.04
C THR A 92 27.92 12.95 -17.60
N LEU A 93 29.09 13.24 -17.02
CA LEU A 93 29.40 12.89 -15.63
C LEU A 93 28.46 13.55 -14.63
N VAL A 94 28.17 14.85 -14.79
CA VAL A 94 27.20 15.57 -13.95
C VAL A 94 25.79 14.96 -14.11
N GLN A 95 25.39 14.63 -15.33
CA GLN A 95 24.09 14.01 -15.57
C GLN A 95 23.96 12.64 -14.89
N ILE A 96 25.02 11.83 -14.89
CA ILE A 96 25.06 10.55 -14.17
C ILE A 96 24.91 10.74 -12.66
N ILE A 97 25.63 11.71 -12.07
CA ILE A 97 25.50 12.02 -10.64
C ILE A 97 24.05 12.38 -10.30
N ARG A 98 23.38 13.18 -11.14
CA ARG A 98 21.96 13.54 -10.94
C ARG A 98 21.02 12.33 -10.98
N TYR A 99 21.28 11.35 -11.86
CA TYR A 99 20.53 10.10 -11.87
C TYR A 99 20.73 9.31 -10.58
N LEU A 100 21.98 9.16 -10.13
CA LEU A 100 22.32 8.46 -8.89
C LEU A 100 21.66 9.10 -7.67
N ASP A 101 21.68 10.43 -7.57
CA ASP A 101 21.01 11.18 -6.50
C ASP A 101 19.49 10.98 -6.51
N ALA A 102 18.88 10.98 -7.70
CA ALA A 102 17.44 10.76 -7.84
C ALA A 102 17.05 9.34 -7.41
N ILE A 103 17.82 8.33 -7.82
CA ILE A 103 17.63 6.92 -7.42
C ILE A 103 17.80 6.78 -5.90
N GLU A 104 18.83 7.39 -5.32
CA GLU A 104 19.06 7.34 -3.87
C GLU A 104 17.87 7.93 -3.08
N ARG A 105 17.31 9.06 -3.56
CA ARG A 105 16.11 9.66 -2.96
C ARG A 105 14.89 8.74 -3.05
N ILE A 106 14.68 8.07 -4.17
CA ILE A 106 13.57 7.13 -4.32
C ILE A 106 13.72 5.95 -3.35
N ARG A 107 14.92 5.37 -3.25
CA ARG A 107 15.20 4.26 -2.32
C ARG A 107 15.02 4.66 -0.84
N LYS A 108 15.27 5.91 -0.48
CA LYS A 108 14.98 6.44 0.86
C LYS A 108 13.48 6.58 1.13
N LEU A 109 12.66 6.75 0.08
CA LEU A 109 11.21 6.92 0.17
C LEU A 109 10.44 5.58 0.13
N VAL A 110 11.02 4.55 -0.50
CA VAL A 110 10.46 3.20 -0.55
C VAL A 110 11.08 2.36 0.58
N PRO A 111 10.38 2.08 1.68
CA PRO A 111 10.92 1.26 2.77
C PRO A 111 11.20 -0.15 2.24
N GLN A 112 12.47 -0.57 2.29
CA GLN A 112 12.86 -1.93 1.95
C GLN A 112 12.19 -2.90 2.92
N HIS A 113 11.13 -3.56 2.47
CA HIS A 113 10.65 -4.78 3.11
C HIS A 113 11.68 -5.87 2.81
N ASN A 114 12.78 -5.88 3.58
CA ASN A 114 13.63 -7.06 3.68
C ASN A 114 12.74 -8.19 4.20
N SER A 115 12.52 -9.18 3.33
CA SER A 115 11.90 -10.46 3.67
C SER A 115 12.73 -11.22 4.72
#